data_AF-A0A960TF97-F1
#
_entry.id   AF-A0A960TF97-F1
#
_cell.length_a   1.000
_cell.length_b   1.000
_cell.length_c   1.000
_cell.angle_alpha   90.00
_cell.angle_beta   90.00
_cell.angle_gamma   90.00
#
_symmetry.space_group_name_H-M   'P 1'
#
loop_
_entity.id
_entity.type
_entity.pdbx_description
1 polymer ?
#
loop_
_entity_poly.entity_id
_entity_poly.type
_entity_poly.pdbx_seq_one_letter_code
_entity_poly.pdbx_strand_id
1 'polypeptide(L)' 'MKAKLHDLKDNEIIEQLNESRKQLRENRFQYAIARSLENPKVIRNLKKKIARLLTIQREREIAQIEKK' A
#
# COMPACT_ATOMS: atom_id res chain seq x y z
N MET A 1 -7.16 -5.51 12.37
CA MET A 1 -6.67 -4.13 12.08
C MET A 1 -7.28 -3.56 10.80
N LYS A 2 -8.60 -3.33 10.76
CA LYS A 2 -9.29 -2.64 9.64
C LYS A 2 -9.58 -1.16 9.95
N ALA A 3 -9.74 -0.80 11.21
CA ALA A 3 -10.17 0.53 11.64
C ALA A 3 -9.09 1.63 11.46
N LYS A 4 -7.81 1.34 11.67
CA LYS A 4 -6.76 2.37 11.70
C LYS A 4 -6.42 3.04 10.37
N LEU A 5 -6.84 2.49 9.23
CA LEU A 5 -6.51 3.07 7.93
C LEU A 5 -7.47 4.19 7.49
N HIS A 6 -8.70 4.22 8.01
CA HIS A 6 -9.66 5.27 7.64
C HIS A 6 -9.44 6.59 8.39
N ASP A 7 -8.74 6.56 9.53
CA ASP A 7 -8.42 7.76 10.32
C ASP A 7 -7.18 8.52 9.82
N LEU A 8 -6.40 7.93 8.90
CA LEU A 8 -5.19 8.54 8.36
C LEU A 8 -5.54 9.73 7.46
N LYS A 9 -4.79 10.83 7.56
CA LYS A 9 -4.93 11.96 6.62
C LYS A 9 -4.51 11.53 5.21
N ASP A 10 -5.05 12.19 4.19
CA ASP A 10 -4.72 11.87 2.78
C ASP A 10 -3.21 11.89 2.51
N ASN A 11 -2.48 12.82 3.14
CA ASN A 11 -1.03 12.91 3.04
C ASN A 11 -0.32 11.67 3.62
N GLU A 12 -0.78 11.16 4.75
CA GLU A 12 -0.20 9.96 5.39
C GLU A 12 -0.48 8.70 4.57
N ILE A 13 -1.64 8.63 3.89
CA ILE A 13 -1.96 7.56 2.95
C ILE A 13 -0.96 7.56 1.80
N ILE A 14 -0.67 8.73 1.23
CA ILE A 14 0.28 8.88 0.12
C ILE A 14 1.70 8.49 0.56
N GLU A 15 2.14 8.93 1.74
CA GLU A 15 3.44 8.56 2.30
C GLU A 15 3.57 7.05 2.49
N GLN A 16 2.59 6.41 3.15
CA GLN A 16 2.60 4.95 3.35
C GLN A 16 2.56 4.18 2.04
N LEU A 17 1.90 4.72 1.02
CA LEU A 17 1.81 4.12 -0.30
C LEU A 17 3.16 4.18 -1.01
N ASN A 18 3.85 5.32 -0.94
CA ASN A 18 5.20 5.48 -1.47
C ASN A 18 6.21 4.56 -0.77
N GLU A 19 6.14 4.48 0.56
CA GLU A 19 6.98 3.59 1.34
C GLU A 19 6.72 2.11 0.99
N SER A 20 5.45 1.69 0.94
CA SER A 20 5.08 0.31 0.59
C SER A 20 5.50 -0.06 -0.83
N ARG A 21 5.45 0.89 -1.78
CA ARG A 21 5.96 0.70 -3.15
C ARG A 21 7.48 0.57 -3.16
N LYS A 22 8.21 1.37 -2.38
CA LYS A 22 9.67 1.27 -2.25
C LYS A 22 10.07 -0.09 -1.68
N GLN A 23 9.45 -0.51 -0.58
CA GLN A 23 9.68 -1.82 0.02
C GLN A 23 9.38 -2.97 -0.95
N LEU A 24 8.30 -2.86 -1.74
CA LEU A 24 7.97 -3.86 -2.75
C LEU A 24 9.05 -3.94 -3.85
N ARG A 25 9.61 -2.82 -4.29
CA ARG A 25 10.73 -2.81 -5.25
C ARG A 25 11.98 -3.46 -4.66
N GLU A 26 12.34 -3.09 -3.43
CA GLU A 26 13.48 -3.66 -2.71
C GLU A 26 13.38 -5.18 -2.60
N ASN A 27 12.22 -5.68 -2.17
CA ASN A 27 11.98 -7.13 -2.03
C ASN A 27 12.02 -7.86 -3.39
N ARG A 28 11.52 -7.22 -4.47
CA ARG A 28 11.62 -7.79 -5.82
C ARG A 28 13.06 -7.80 -6.33
N PHE A 29 13.85 -6.79 -5.97
CA PHE A 29 15.26 -6.71 -6.31
C PHE A 29 16.08 -7.77 -5.58
N GLN A 30 15.87 -7.94 -4.28
CA GLN A 30 16.47 -9.02 -3.50
C GLN A 30 16.13 -10.40 -4.08
N TYR A 31 14.87 -10.62 -4.46
CA TYR A 31 14.48 -11.88 -5.12
C TYR A 31 15.22 -12.10 -6.45
N ALA A 32 15.40 -11.05 -7.24
CA ALA A 32 16.12 -11.14 -8.50
C ALA A 32 17.61 -11.48 -8.32
N ILE A 33 18.25 -10.93 -7.27
CA ILE A 33 19.67 -11.17 -6.98
C ILE A 33 19.89 -12.53 -6.29
N ALA A 34 19.14 -12.80 -5.22
CA ALA A 34 19.40 -13.94 -4.34
C ALA A 34 18.75 -15.24 -4.82
N ARG A 35 17.86 -15.20 -5.83
CA ARG A 35 17.03 -16.30 -6.37
C ARG A 35 16.25 -17.09 -5.30
N SER A 36 16.27 -16.61 -4.05
CA SER A 36 15.63 -17.15 -2.87
C SER A 36 15.00 -15.99 -2.12
N LEU A 37 13.80 -16.22 -1.61
CA LEU A 37 13.10 -15.28 -0.73
C LEU A 37 13.00 -15.97 0.62
N GLU A 38 13.55 -15.35 1.65
CA GLU A 38 13.37 -15.80 3.03
C GLU A 38 11.87 -15.85 3.41
N ASN A 39 11.10 -14.87 2.92
CA ASN A 39 9.66 -14.84 3.17
C ASN A 39 8.85 -14.22 2.01
N PRO A 40 8.40 -15.02 1.03
CA PRO A 40 7.58 -14.54 -0.09
C PRO A 40 6.22 -13.97 0.35
N LYS A 41 5.75 -14.24 1.58
CA LYS A 41 4.48 -13.68 2.10
C LYS A 41 4.57 -12.17 2.29
N VAL A 42 5.76 -11.60 2.49
CA VAL A 42 5.96 -10.15 2.64
C VAL A 42 5.51 -9.40 1.39
N ILE A 43 5.92 -9.87 0.20
CA ILE A 43 5.50 -9.30 -1.10
C ILE A 43 3.98 -9.33 -1.24
N ARG A 44 3.35 -10.45 -0.89
CA ARG A 44 1.88 -10.60 -0.95
C ARG A 44 1.17 -9.63 -0.01
N ASN A 45 1.68 -9.46 1.20
CA ASN A 45 1.12 -8.56 2.21
C ASN A 45 1.29 -7.08 1.79
N LEU A 46 2.45 -6.71 1.26
CA LEU A 46 2.71 -5.36 0.72
C LEU A 46 1.76 -5.02 -0.43
N LYS A 47 1.55 -5.94 -1.38
CA LYS A 47 0.57 -5.77 -2.47
C LYS A 47 -0.85 -5.54 -1.93
N LYS A 48 -1.29 -6.33 -0.94
CA LYS A 48 -2.59 -6.15 -0.29
C LYS A 48 -2.70 -4.81 0.46
N LYS A 49 -1.62 -4.35 1.10
CA LYS A 49 -1.57 -3.05 1.78
C LYS A 49 -1.73 -1.90 0.78
N ILE A 50 -1.00 -1.94 -0.35
CA ILE A 50 -1.12 -0.95 -1.43
C ILE A 50 -2.53 -0.92 -1.99
N ALA A 51 -3.13 -2.08 -2.28
CA ALA A 51 -4.50 -2.14 -2.79
C ALA A 51 -5.50 -1.48 -1.84
N ARG A 52 -5.41 -1.77 -0.54
CA ARG A 52 -6.29 -1.16 0.48
C ARG A 52 -6.12 0.36 0.56
N LEU A 53 -4.89 0.87 0.52
CA LEU A 53 -4.62 2.32 0.54
C LEU A 53 -5.24 3.01 -0.68
N LEU A 54 -5.08 2.42 -1.88
CA LEU A 54 -5.68 2.94 -3.11
C LEU A 54 -7.21 2.91 -3.07
N THR A 55 -7.82 1.86 -2.52
CA THR A 55 -9.27 1.79 -2.35
C THR A 55 -9.79 2.93 -1.48
N ILE A 56 -9.16 3.18 -0.33
CA ILE A 56 -9.57 4.27 0.58
C ILE A 56 -9.41 5.64 -0.08
N GLN A 57 -8.30 5.85 -0.81
CA GLN A 57 -8.11 7.09 -1.57
C GLN A 57 -9.24 7.29 -2.59
N ARG A 58 -9.62 6.22 -3.31
CA ARG A 58 -10.68 6.28 -4.30
C ARG A 58 -12.06 6.50 -3.68
N GLU A 59 -12.36 5.86 -2.55
CA GLU A 59 -13.60 6.07 -1.80
C GLU A 59 -13.74 7.54 -1.37
N ARG A 60 -12.64 8.15 -0.90
CA ARG A 60 -12.62 9.59 -0.55
C ARG A 60 -12.84 10.48 -1.75
N GLU A 61 -12.19 10.21 -2.88
CA GLU A 61 -12.40 10.95 -4.13
C GLU A 61 -13.86 10.90 -4.58
N ILE A 62 -14.49 9.72 -4.56
CA ILE A 62 -15.90 9.54 -4.94
C ILE A 62 -16.80 10.35 -4.01
N ALA A 63 -16.58 10.26 -2.69
CA ALA A 63 -17.37 11.01 -1.71
C ALA A 63 -17.21 12.54 -1.83
N GLN A 64 -16.05 13.04 -2.28
CA GLN A 64 -15.85 14.45 -2.59
C GLN A 64 -16.59 14.88 -3.86
N ILE A 65 -16.63 14.02 -4.88
CA ILE A 65 -17.37 14.28 -6.13
C ILE A 65 -18.87 14.30 -5.87
N GLU A 66 -19.41 13.35 -5.09
CA GLU A 66 -20.84 13.28 -4.76
C GLU A 66 -21.34 14.44 -3.87
N LYS A 67 -20.44 15.07 -3.11
CA LYS A 67 -20.76 16.25 -2.31
C LYS A 67 -20.81 17.55 -3.12
N LYS A 68 -20.35 17.52 -4.37
CA LYS A 68 -20.26 18.68 -5.25
C LYS A 68 -21.44 18.73 -6.22
#